data_AF-W4LSF2-F1
#
_entry.id   AF-W4LSF2-F1
#
_cell.length_a   1.000
_cell.length_b   1.000
_cell.length_c   1.000
_cell.angle_alpha   90.00
_cell.angle_beta   90.00
_cell.angle_gamma   90.00
#
_symmetry.space_group_name_H-M   'P 1'
#
loop_
_entity.id
_entity.type
_entity.pdbx_description
1 polymer ?
#
loop_
_entity_poly.entity_id
_entity_poly.type
_entity_poly.pdbx_seq_one_letter_code
_entity_poly.pdbx_strand_id
1 'polypeptide(L)'
;MESLQLVKHPDKTYIGRTAKGFEFLGYSFSPDGLSVAKKTLEKFVARCRRLYEQGREEPERLSRLGDDVQRWLRWVGAGLSMRLSRAELQGSPRGLRGRATLEVPIASGCDEQMG
;
A
#
# COMPACT_ATOMS: atom_id res chain seq x y z
N MET A 1 -29.13 -28.20 -10.42
CA MET A 1 -28.02 -27.41 -9.89
C MET A 1 -27.06 -27.17 -11.04
N GLU A 2 -27.06 -25.97 -11.61
CA GLU A 2 -26.18 -25.60 -12.71
C GLU A 2 -24.75 -25.43 -12.18
N SER A 3 -23.82 -26.21 -12.73
CA SER A 3 -22.40 -26.08 -12.44
C SER A 3 -21.85 -24.87 -13.18
N LEU A 4 -21.27 -23.91 -12.44
CA LEU A 4 -20.53 -22.80 -13.02
C LEU A 4 -19.38 -23.37 -13.88
N GLN A 5 -19.39 -23.08 -15.18
CA GLN A 5 -18.35 -23.51 -16.14
C GLN A 5 -17.05 -22.70 -15.97
N LEU A 6 -16.51 -22.62 -14.75
CA LEU A 6 -15.23 -21.96 -14.48
C LEU A 6 -14.15 -22.99 -14.20
N VAL A 7 -13.08 -22.95 -15.00
CA VAL A 7 -11.86 -23.74 -14.80
C VAL A 7 -10.80 -22.86 -14.14
N LYS A 8 -10.18 -23.35 -13.05
CA LYS A 8 -9.05 -22.66 -12.40
C LYS A 8 -7.82 -22.70 -13.27
N HIS A 9 -7.19 -21.53 -13.48
CA HIS A 9 -5.93 -21.44 -14.20
C HIS A 9 -4.78 -21.99 -13.33
N PRO A 10 -3.99 -22.97 -13.80
CA PRO A 10 -2.96 -23.62 -12.98
C PRO A 10 -1.91 -22.63 -12.46
N ASP A 11 -1.46 -21.69 -13.30
CA ASP A 11 -0.39 -20.75 -12.92
C ASP A 11 -0.82 -19.63 -11.96
N LYS A 12 -2.13 -19.44 -11.75
CA LYS A 12 -2.67 -18.41 -10.85
C LYS A 12 -3.21 -18.99 -9.55
N THR A 13 -3.12 -20.31 -9.38
CA THR A 13 -3.72 -21.01 -8.26
C THR A 13 -2.61 -21.54 -7.36
N TYR A 14 -2.31 -20.80 -6.29
CA TYR A 14 -1.43 -21.27 -5.23
C TYR A 14 -2.27 -21.71 -4.02
N ILE A 15 -2.20 -23.00 -3.69
CA ILE A 15 -2.79 -23.58 -2.48
C ILE A 15 -1.62 -24.00 -1.59
N GLY A 16 -1.29 -23.19 -0.59
CA GLY A 16 -0.15 -23.42 0.29
C GLY A 16 -0.30 -22.74 1.64
N ARG A 17 0.69 -22.91 2.52
CA ARG A 17 0.66 -22.33 3.87
C ARG A 17 0.76 -20.81 3.81
N THR A 18 -0.04 -20.12 4.61
CA THR A 18 -0.02 -18.65 4.78
C THR A 18 1.32 -18.15 5.36
N ALA A 19 2.09 -19.02 6.01
CA ALA A 19 3.41 -18.70 6.56
C ALA A 19 4.44 -18.25 5.50
N LYS A 20 4.30 -18.70 4.24
CA LYS A 20 5.15 -18.23 3.13
C LYS A 20 4.80 -16.80 2.67
N GLY A 21 3.67 -16.28 3.16
CA GLY A 21 3.07 -15.04 2.71
C GLY A 21 2.38 -15.15 1.35
N PHE A 22 1.46 -14.22 1.09
CA PHE A 22 0.76 -14.11 -0.19
C PHE A 22 0.26 -12.68 -0.39
N GLU A 23 0.09 -12.28 -1.65
CA GLU A 23 -0.49 -10.98 -1.98
C GLU A 23 -1.97 -11.12 -2.34
N PHE A 24 -2.82 -10.27 -1.76
CA PHE A 24 -4.24 -10.23 -2.07
C PHE A 24 -4.78 -8.80 -2.00
N LEU A 25 -5.59 -8.41 -2.99
CA LEU A 25 -6.17 -7.05 -3.11
C LEU A 25 -5.14 -5.92 -3.03
N GLY A 26 -3.88 -6.18 -3.41
CA GLY A 26 -2.82 -5.18 -3.35
C GLY A 26 -2.14 -5.03 -1.99
N TYR A 27 -2.44 -5.92 -1.04
CA TYR A 27 -1.74 -6.08 0.24
C TYR A 27 -0.88 -7.33 0.25
N SER A 28 0.20 -7.33 1.02
CA SER A 28 1.03 -8.48 1.33
C SER A 28 0.71 -8.97 2.73
N PHE A 29 0.40 -10.26 2.83
CA PHE A 29 0.17 -10.98 4.07
C PHE A 29 1.42 -11.77 4.39
N SER A 30 1.94 -11.62 5.60
CA SER A 30 3.12 -12.34 6.11
C SER A 30 2.93 -12.65 7.60
N PRO A 31 3.77 -13.52 8.19
CA PRO A 31 3.79 -13.72 9.64
C PRO A 31 4.00 -12.41 10.43
N ASP A 32 4.81 -11.49 9.88
CA ASP A 32 5.09 -10.17 10.47
C ASP A 32 3.90 -9.21 10.35
N GLY A 33 2.95 -9.53 9.47
CA GLY A 33 1.64 -8.92 9.41
C GLY A 33 1.20 -8.48 8.02
N LEU A 34 0.28 -7.51 8.01
CA LEU A 34 -0.33 -6.95 6.81
C LEU A 34 0.42 -5.68 6.40
N SER A 35 0.87 -5.64 5.15
CA SER A 35 1.50 -4.47 4.55
C SER A 35 0.95 -4.22 3.15
N VAL A 36 1.24 -3.07 2.56
CA VAL A 36 0.93 -2.83 1.14
C VAL A 36 1.89 -3.67 0.30
N ALA A 37 1.37 -4.38 -0.71
CA ALA A 37 2.21 -5.17 -1.61
C ALA A 37 3.19 -4.25 -2.36
N LYS A 38 4.45 -4.68 -2.49
CA LYS A 38 5.51 -3.89 -3.13
C LYS A 38 5.10 -3.43 -4.54
N LYS A 39 4.51 -4.34 -5.31
CA LYS A 39 4.01 -4.07 -6.67
C LYS A 39 2.91 -3.01 -6.71
N THR A 40 2.07 -2.93 -5.68
CA THR A 40 1.03 -1.90 -5.56
C THR A 40 1.66 -0.53 -5.32
N LEU A 41 2.66 -0.47 -4.43
CA LEU A 41 3.39 0.76 -4.13
C LEU A 41 4.16 1.27 -5.37
N GLU A 42 4.88 0.38 -6.07
CA GLU A 42 5.61 0.72 -7.30
C GLU A 42 4.69 1.31 -8.37
N LYS A 43 3.53 0.66 -8.60
CA LYS A 43 2.52 1.16 -9.54
C LYS A 43 1.98 2.53 -9.14
N PHE A 44 1.76 2.76 -7.85
CA PHE A 44 1.28 4.05 -7.35
C PHE A 44 2.34 5.14 -7.56
N VAL A 45 3.59 4.90 -7.20
CA VAL A 45 4.70 5.85 -7.43
C VAL A 45 4.86 6.16 -8.91
N ALA A 46 4.82 5.16 -9.79
CA ALA A 46 4.90 5.36 -11.23
C ALA A 46 3.75 6.23 -11.77
N ARG A 47 2.52 6.02 -11.26
CA ARG A 47 1.37 6.86 -11.60
C ARG A 47 1.56 8.31 -11.14
N CYS A 48 2.01 8.52 -9.90
CA CYS A 48 2.26 9.85 -9.35
C CYS A 48 3.33 10.60 -10.16
N ARG A 49 4.43 9.94 -10.53
CA ARG A 49 5.48 10.53 -11.38
C ARG A 49 4.92 11.00 -12.72
N ARG A 50 4.19 10.12 -13.42
CA ARG A 50 3.58 10.45 -14.71
C ARG A 50 2.60 11.64 -14.61
N LEU A 51 1.76 11.67 -13.58
CA LEU A 51 0.80 12.75 -13.38
C LEU A 51 1.48 14.07 -12.98
N TYR A 52 2.55 14.00 -12.21
CA TYR A 52 3.35 15.18 -11.85
C TYR A 52 4.03 15.79 -13.08
N GLU A 53 4.67 14.96 -13.91
CA GLU A 53 5.28 15.38 -15.17
C GLU A 53 4.26 16.04 -16.10
N GLN A 54 3.09 15.41 -16.26
CA GLN A 54 1.98 15.91 -17.07
C GLN A 54 1.28 17.16 -16.48
N GLY A 55 1.36 17.35 -15.17
CA GLY A 55 0.74 18.48 -14.47
C GLY A 55 1.58 19.76 -14.51
N ARG A 56 2.86 19.67 -14.89
CA ARG A 56 3.71 20.86 -15.10
C ARG A 56 3.19 21.75 -16.23
N GLU A 57 2.51 21.17 -17.20
CA GLU A 57 1.92 21.87 -18.33
C GLU A 57 0.46 22.31 -18.06
N GLU A 58 -0.20 21.72 -17.06
CA GLU A 58 -1.62 21.91 -16.77
C GLU A 58 -1.89 21.92 -15.25
N PRO A 59 -1.98 23.10 -14.60
CA PRO A 59 -2.11 23.22 -13.14
C PRO A 59 -3.32 22.50 -12.55
N GLU A 60 -4.43 22.41 -13.28
CA GLU A 60 -5.64 21.67 -12.86
C GLU A 60 -5.37 20.18 -12.65
N ARG A 61 -4.41 19.61 -13.39
CA ARG A 61 -4.03 18.21 -13.29
C ARG A 61 -3.22 17.92 -12.02
N LEU A 62 -2.50 18.91 -11.48
CA LEU A 62 -1.81 18.80 -10.19
C LEU A 62 -2.82 18.73 -9.02
N SER A 63 -3.91 19.49 -9.08
CA SER A 63 -4.99 19.39 -8.09
C SER A 63 -5.61 17.98 -8.08
N ARG A 64 -5.83 17.40 -9.26
CA ARG A 64 -6.33 16.01 -9.41
C ARG A 64 -5.35 14.96 -8.89
N LEU A 65 -4.03 15.21 -8.99
CA LEU A 65 -3.01 14.37 -8.38
C LEU A 65 -3.14 14.35 -6.85
N GLY A 66 -3.40 15.51 -6.23
CA GLY A 66 -3.67 15.61 -4.80
C GLY A 66 -4.86 14.74 -4.37
N ASP A 67 -5.98 14.83 -5.08
CA ASP A 67 -7.18 14.03 -4.82
C ASP A 67 -6.94 12.52 -4.99
N ASP A 68 -6.22 12.13 -6.04
CA ASP A 68 -5.85 10.72 -6.29
C ASP A 68 -4.97 10.17 -5.16
N VAL A 69 -4.01 10.95 -4.68
CA VAL A 69 -3.15 10.58 -3.54
C VAL A 69 -3.99 10.41 -2.27
N GLN A 70 -4.91 11.34 -1.99
CA GLN A 70 -5.78 11.26 -0.81
C GLN A 70 -6.70 10.02 -0.85
N ARG A 71 -7.27 9.71 -2.02
CA ARG A 71 -8.09 8.50 -2.21
C ARG A 71 -7.29 7.24 -2.02
N TRP A 72 -6.06 7.19 -2.56
CA TRP A 72 -5.18 6.04 -2.38
C TRP A 72 -4.79 5.86 -0.91
N LEU A 73 -4.41 6.94 -0.21
CA LEU A 73 -4.09 6.90 1.22
C LEU A 73 -5.29 6.43 2.06
N ARG A 74 -6.51 6.90 1.74
CA ARG A 74 -7.73 6.42 2.41
C ARG A 74 -7.96 4.93 2.17
N TRP A 75 -7.77 4.45 0.95
CA TRP A 75 -7.93 3.04 0.60
C TRP A 75 -6.89 2.16 1.30
N VAL A 76 -5.61 2.55 1.28
CA VAL A 76 -4.52 1.89 2.01
C VAL A 76 -4.80 1.87 3.51
N GLY A 77 -5.15 3.03 4.04
CA GLY A 77 -5.48 3.22 5.45
C GLY A 77 -6.64 2.34 5.88
N ALA A 78 -7.71 2.20 5.08
CA ALA A 78 -8.83 1.33 5.40
C ALA A 78 -8.42 -0.15 5.52
N GLY A 79 -7.55 -0.65 4.61
CA GLY A 79 -7.08 -2.03 4.69
C GLY A 79 -6.08 -2.30 5.81
N LEU A 80 -5.20 -1.33 6.13
CA LEU A 80 -4.26 -1.45 7.26
C LEU A 80 -4.95 -1.21 8.62
N SER A 81 -5.93 -0.32 8.68
CA SER A 81 -6.73 0.00 9.86
C SER A 81 -7.65 -1.15 10.29
N MET A 82 -7.93 -2.11 9.41
CA MET A 82 -8.66 -3.33 9.78
C MET A 82 -7.95 -4.17 10.86
N ARG A 83 -6.71 -3.83 11.25
CA ARG A 83 -5.91 -4.57 12.23
C ARG A 83 -5.52 -3.83 13.51
N LEU A 84 -6.22 -2.76 13.89
CA LEU A 84 -6.15 -2.29 15.29
C LEU A 84 -7.39 -2.75 16.06
N SER A 85 -7.54 -4.06 16.30
CA SER A 85 -8.40 -4.52 17.39
C SER A 85 -7.93 -5.82 18.04
N ARG A 86 -7.65 -5.68 19.34
CA ARG A 86 -7.75 -6.69 20.42
C ARG A 86 -6.70 -7.80 20.49
N ALA A 87 -5.42 -7.48 20.35
CA ALA A 87 -4.35 -8.34 20.91
C ALA A 87 -3.31 -7.55 21.74
N GLU A 88 -3.14 -6.25 21.50
CA GLU A 88 -2.13 -5.43 22.19
C GLU A 88 -2.64 -4.73 23.47
N LEU A 89 -3.92 -4.89 23.83
CA LEU A 89 -4.50 -4.24 25.02
C LEU A 89 -4.53 -5.11 26.28
N GLN A 90 -3.99 -6.33 26.24
CA GLN A 90 -3.91 -7.23 27.41
C GLN A 90 -2.46 -7.49 27.81
N GLY A 91 -1.74 -6.41 28.11
CA GLY A 91 -0.34 -6.42 28.56
C GLY A 91 0.10 -5.04 29.08
N SER A 92 -0.50 -4.64 30.21
CA SER A 92 -0.30 -3.42 31.03
C SER A 92 1.17 -2.99 31.30
N PRO A 93 1.46 -1.85 31.96
CA PRO A 93 1.17 -0.45 31.64
C PRO A 93 2.45 0.42 31.64
N ARG A 94 2.50 1.46 30.81
CA ARG A 94 3.03 2.82 31.09
C ARG A 94 3.57 3.48 29.82
N GLY A 95 2.81 4.47 29.36
CA GLY A 95 3.36 5.71 28.81
C GLY A 95 4.13 5.62 27.51
N LEU A 96 3.46 5.46 26.37
CA LEU A 96 3.97 5.98 25.11
C LEU A 96 2.84 6.62 24.32
N ARG A 97 2.77 7.94 24.42
CA ARG A 97 2.03 8.83 23.53
C ARG A 97 2.84 8.87 22.22
N GLY A 98 2.66 7.86 21.37
CA GLY A 98 3.38 7.72 20.11
C GLY A 98 2.39 7.51 18.97
N ARG A 99 2.03 8.60 18.28
CA ARG A 99 1.34 8.55 16.99
C ARG A 99 2.28 7.79 16.04
N ALA A 100 1.91 6.59 15.60
CA ALA A 100 2.64 5.86 14.59
C ALA A 100 2.52 6.63 13.26
N THR A 101 3.44 7.57 13.05
CA THR A 101 3.64 8.21 11.76
C THR A 101 4.27 7.16 10.86
N LEU A 102 3.57 6.77 9.80
CA LEU A 102 4.19 6.07 8.68
C LEU A 102 5.19 7.05 8.06
N GLU A 103 6.45 6.98 8.49
CA GLU A 103 7.53 7.67 7.80
C GLU A 103 7.72 6.99 6.45
N VAL A 104 7.16 7.62 5.41
CA VAL A 104 7.52 7.31 4.04
C VAL A 104 8.93 7.89 3.85
N PRO A 105 9.96 7.06 3.58
CA PRO A 105 11.28 7.59 3.28
C PRO A 105 11.16 8.37 1.98
N ILE A 106 11.22 9.70 2.11
CA ILE A 106 11.40 10.59 0.98
C ILE A 106 12.82 10.32 0.52
N ALA A 107 12.98 9.73 -0.67
CA ALA A 107 14.28 9.54 -1.28
C ALA A 107 14.92 10.92 -1.52
N SER A 108 15.76 11.36 -0.59
CA SER A 108 16.72 12.43 -0.81
C SER A 108 17.88 11.84 -1.58
N GLY A 109 18.10 12.33 -2.79
CA GLY A 109 19.12 11.81 -3.69
C GLY A 109 19.05 12.45 -5.07
N CYS A 110 19.10 13.78 -5.11
CA CYS A 110 19.57 14.52 -6.28
C CYS A 110 20.75 15.37 -5.82
N ASP A 111 21.94 14.77 -5.87
CA ASP A 111 23.22 15.47 -5.72
C ASP A 111 23.35 16.50 -6.84
N GLU A 112 23.51 17.76 -6.42
CA GLU A 112 24.14 18.81 -7.21
C GLU A 112 25.60 18.43 -7.45
N GLN A 113 25.92 18.04 -8.68
CA GLN A 113 27.26 18.21 -9.22
C GLN A 113 27.17 19.09 -10.47
N MET A 114 27.38 20.38 -10.28
CA MET A 114 27.87 21.29 -11.33
C MET A 114 28.38 22.58 -10.67
N GLY A 115 29.71 22.76 -10.64
CA GLY A 115 30.37 24.00 -10.26
C GLY A 115 31.58 23.81 -9.38
#